data_AF-A0A3P6RME6-F1
#
_entry.id   AF-A0A3P6RME6-F1
#
_cell.length_a   1.000
_cell.length_b   1.000
_cell.length_c   1.000
_cell.angle_alpha   90.00
_cell.angle_beta   90.00
_cell.angle_gamma   90.00
#
_symmetry.space_group_name_H-M   'P 1'
#
loop_
_entity.id
_entity.type
_entity.pdbx_description
1 polymer ?
#
loop_
_entity_poly.entity_id
_entity_poly.type
_entity_poly.pdbx_seq_one_letter_code
_entity_poly.pdbx_strand_id
1 'polypeptide(L)' 'MSAFVVPFDDALTTEDVKLYIQDRLKESYKQLNGGIEFIEKIPRSPYGHVLRDELASRIPRREKEKEVEVEMNSE' A
#
# COMPACT_ATOMS: atom_id res chain seq x y z
N MET A 1 -1.10 -0.99 -8.59
CA MET A 1 -0.95 0.32 -7.93
C MET A 1 -0.90 0.08 -6.43
N SER A 2 0.06 0.67 -5.72
CA SER A 2 0.14 0.61 -4.26
C SER A 2 -0.12 2.00 -3.69
N ALA A 3 -0.72 2.07 -2.50
CA ALA A 3 -1.00 3.32 -1.83
C ALA A 3 -0.40 3.34 -0.42
N PHE A 4 0.04 4.52 -0.01
CA PHE A 4 0.46 4.80 1.36
C PHE A 4 -0.52 5.80 1.95
N VAL A 5 -1.03 5.50 3.14
CA VAL A 5 -2.03 6.33 3.82
C VAL A 5 -1.54 6.64 5.22
N VAL A 6 -1.67 7.90 5.62
CA VAL A 6 -1.52 8.28 7.03
C VAL A 6 -2.92 8.29 7.63
N PRO A 7 -3.25 7.34 8.53
CA PRO A 7 -4.56 7.33 9.16
C PRO A 7 -4.71 8.55 10.07
N PHE A 8 -5.91 9.12 10.09
CA PHE A 8 -6.25 10.16 11.07
C PHE A 8 -6.69 9.55 12.41
N ASP A 9 -7.30 8.37 12.35
CA ASP A 9 -7.83 7.62 13.48
C ASP A 9 -7.50 6.14 13.29
N ASP A 10 -7.32 5.41 14.40
CA ASP A 10 -7.01 3.99 14.45
C ASP A 10 -8.18 3.11 13.97
N ALA A 11 -9.38 3.70 13.86
CA ALA A 11 -10.56 3.05 13.30
C ALA A 11 -10.48 2.85 11.77
N LEU A 12 -9.56 3.52 11.06
CA LEU A 12 -9.50 3.44 9.61
C LEU A 12 -8.87 2.11 9.16
N THR A 13 -9.66 1.25 8.52
CA THR A 13 -9.18 -0.04 8.03
C THR A 13 -8.75 0.00 6.56
N THR A 14 -7.98 -1.00 6.13
CA THR A 14 -7.61 -1.15 4.71
C THR A 14 -8.81 -1.42 3.82
N GLU A 15 -9.85 -2.07 4.34
CA GLU A 15 -11.07 -2.40 3.61
C GLU A 15 -11.88 -1.15 3.30
N ASP A 16 -12.04 -0.26 4.28
CA ASP A 16 -12.73 1.03 4.10
C ASP A 16 -12.10 1.85 2.99
N VAL A 17 -10.76 1.92 2.96
CA VAL A 17 -10.02 2.66 1.93
C VAL A 17 -10.19 2.01 0.55
N LYS A 18 -10.17 0.67 0.47
CA LYS A 18 -10.40 -0.05 -0.80
C LYS A 18 -11.81 0.21 -1.32
N LEU A 19 -12.83 0.07 -0.47
CA LEU A 19 -14.22 0.28 -0.83
C LEU A 19 -14.46 1.73 -1.28
N TYR A 20 -13.91 2.70 -0.54
CA TYR A 20 -13.99 4.11 -0.90
C TYR A 20 -13.41 4.38 -2.29
N ILE A 21 -12.25 3.81 -2.60
CA ILE A 21 -11.60 4.03 -3.90
C ILE A 21 -12.33 3.30 -5.03
N GLN A 22 -12.86 2.10 -4.78
CA GLN A 22 -13.66 1.36 -5.77
C GLN A 22 -14.96 2.08 -6.11
N ASP A 23 -15.63 2.67 -5.11
CA ASP A 23 -16.84 3.46 -5.33
C ASP A 23 -16.55 4.73 -6.16
N ARG A 24 -15.43 5.41 -5.86
CA ARG A 24 -15.05 6.67 -6.53
C ARG A 24 -14.42 6.48 -7.90
N LEU A 25 -13.68 5.40 -8.13
CA LEU A 25 -12.95 5.13 -9.38
C LEU A 25 -13.54 3.89 -10.06
N LYS A 26 -14.35 4.13 -11.10
CA LYS A 26 -14.96 3.06 -11.91
C LYS A 26 -13.95 2.31 -12.78
N GLU A 27 -12.77 2.88 -13.00
CA GLU A 27 -11.75 2.26 -13.85
C GLU A 27 -10.94 1.18 -13.12
N SER A 28 -11.04 -0.06 -13.60
CA SER A 28 -10.37 -1.23 -13.00
C SER A 28 -8.84 -1.11 -12.93
N TYR A 29 -8.21 -0.34 -13.82
CA TYR A 29 -6.75 -0.18 -13.85
C TYR A 29 -6.22 0.77 -12.75
N LYS A 30 -7.08 1.59 -12.12
CA LYS A 30 -6.70 2.47 -11.00
C LYS A 30 -6.90 1.81 -9.63
N GLN A 31 -7.36 0.56 -9.62
CA GLN A 31 -7.58 -0.17 -8.37
C GLN A 31 -6.24 -0.50 -7.68
N LEU A 32 -6.30 -0.53 -6.35
CA LEU A 32 -5.13 -0.73 -5.48
C LEU A 32 -4.74 -2.20 -5.33
N ASN A 33 -4.43 -2.86 -6.45
CA ASN A 33 -4.05 -4.28 -6.50
C ASN A 33 -2.64 -4.55 -5.92
N GLY A 34 -1.86 -3.48 -5.70
CA GLY A 34 -0.52 -3.53 -5.13
C GLY A 34 -0.50 -3.41 -3.61
N GLY A 35 -1.66 -3.24 -2.96
CA GLY A 35 -1.76 -3.13 -1.50
C GLY A 35 -1.87 -1.69 -1.00
N ILE A 36 -2.26 -1.58 0.27
CA ILE A 36 -2.37 -0.33 1.03
C ILE A 36 -1.51 -0.51 2.28
N GLU A 37 -0.58 0.40 2.50
CA GLU A 37 0.26 0.43 3.69
C GLU A 37 -0.06 1.68 4.51
N PHE A 38 -0.30 1.51 5.80
CA PHE A 38 -0.49 2.63 6.72
C PHE A 38 0.86 3.04 7.30
N ILE A 39 1.16 4.34 7.22
CA ILE A 39 2.40 4.92 7.74
C ILE A 39 2.06 6.06 8.69
N GLU A 40 2.87 6.25 9.73
CA GLU A 40 2.67 7.36 10.68
C GLU A 40 2.86 8.73 10.01
N LYS A 41 3.80 8.83 9.07
CA LYS A 41 4.13 10.08 8.40
C LYS A 41 4.62 9.86 6.98
N ILE A 42 4.14 10.70 6.06
CA ILE A 42 4.67 10.76 4.69
C ILE A 42 6.07 11.39 4.73
N PRO A 43 7.11 10.70 4.22
CA PRO A 43 8.45 11.27 4.14
C PRO A 43 8.43 12.49 3.23
N ARG A 44 8.94 13.59 3.75
CA ARG A 44 9.04 14.87 3.04
C ARG A 44 10.47 15.38 3.10
N SER A 45 10.91 15.99 2.01
CA SER A 45 12.17 16.71 1.97
C SER A 45 12.15 17.92 2.91
N PRO A 46 13.30 18.54 3.22
CA PRO A 46 13.36 19.78 4.00
C PRO A 46 12.52 20.92 3.41
N TYR A 47 12.24 20.88 2.10
CA TYR A 47 11.40 21.84 1.37
C TYR A 47 9.93 21.40 1.26
N GLY A 48 9.56 20.25 1.83
CA GLY A 48 8.19 19.74 1.86
C GLY A 48 7.78 18.86 0.68
N HIS A 49 8.69 18.56 -0.26
CA HIS A 49 8.40 17.65 -1.37
C HIS A 49 8.22 16.22 -0.86
N VAL A 50 7.22 15.49 -1.37
CA VAL A 50 7.01 14.09 -1.00
C VAL A 50 8.09 13.22 -1.62
N LEU A 51 8.82 12.48 -0.78
CA LEU A 51 9.87 11.57 -1.20
C LEU A 51 9.26 10.23 -1.61
N ARG A 52 8.82 10.14 -2.86
CA ARG A 52 8.18 8.93 -3.41
C ARG A 52 9.14 7.75 -3.50
N ASP A 53 10.42 8.00 -3.72
CA ASP A 53 11.43 6.94 -3.85
C ASP A 53 11.61 6.18 -2.54
N GLU A 54 11.64 6.88 -1.40
CA GLU A 54 11.70 6.24 -0.09
C GLU A 54 10.48 5.36 0.18
N LEU A 55 9.30 5.79 -0.26
CA LEU A 55 8.08 4.99 -0.18
C LEU A 55 8.15 3.79 -1.13
N ALA A 56 8.62 3.98 -2.36
CA ALA A 56 8.77 2.90 -3.33
C ALA A 56 9.77 1.83 -2.89
N SER A 57 10.87 2.22 -2.22
CA SER A 57 11.85 1.28 -1.66
C SER A 57 11.28 0.38 -0.56
N ARG A 58 10.21 0.82 0.14
CA ARG A 58 9.56 0.01 1.18
C ARG A 58 8.70 -1.11 0.62
N ILE A 59 8.29 -1.02 -0.64
CA ILE A 59 7.54 -2.08 -1.30
C ILE A 59 8.57 -3.03 -1.91
N PRO A 60 8.84 -4.19 -1.29
CA PRO A 60 9.64 -5.20 -1.96
C PRO A 60 8.93 -5.57 -3.26
N ARG A 61 9.70 -5.71 -4.34
CA ARG A 61 9.20 -6.09 -5.66
C ARG A 61 8.72 -7.54 -5.66
N ARG A 62 7.66 -7.86 -4.93
CA ARG A 62 6.77 -9.05 -4.97
C ARG A 62 7.35 -10.44 -5.31
N GLU A 63 8.65 -10.68 -5.15
CA GLU A 63 9.24 -12.02 -5.32
C GLU A 63 9.15 -12.84 -4.02
N LYS A 64 9.00 -12.21 -2.85
CA LYS A 64 9.05 -12.92 -1.55
C LYS A 64 7.72 -13.51 -1.06
N GLU A 65 6.57 -13.08 -1.58
CA GLU A 65 5.27 -13.68 -1.18
C GLU A 65 5.04 -15.05 -1.83
N LYS A 66 5.74 -15.38 -2.93
CA LYS A 66 5.69 -16.73 -3.52
C LYS A 66 6.59 -17.74 -2.82
N GLU A 67 7.64 -17.32 -2.11
CA GLU A 67 8.54 -18.25 -1.40
C GLU A 67 7.88 -18.80 -0.12
N VAL A 68 7.08 -17.99 0.59
CA VAL A 68 6.50 -18.40 1.89
C VAL A 68 5.29 -19.35 1.73
N GLU A 69 4.49 -19.24 0.68
CA GLU A 69 3.36 -20.17 0.42
C GLU A 69 3.79 -21.55 -0.11
N VAL A 70 5.01 -21.67 -0.67
CA VAL A 70 5.53 -22.93 -1.21
C VAL A 70 6.17 -23.80 -0.10
N GLU A 71 6.74 -23.19 0.93
CA GLU A 71 7.34 -23.91 2.06
C GLU A 71 6.29 -24.54 2.99
N MET A 72 5.08 -23.97 3.11
CA MET A 72 4.02 -24.50 3.99
C MET A 72 3.16 -25.63 3.38
N ASN A 73 3.30 -25.93 2.08
CA ASN A 73 2.57 -27.03 1.41
C ASN A 73 3.47 -28.23 1.08
N SER A 74 4.66 -28.31 1.69
CA SER A 74 5.63 -29.39 1.47
C SER A 74 5.85 -30.28 2.71
N GLU A 75 4.99 -30.19 3.72
CA GLU A 75 4.89 -31.16 4.83
C GLU A 75 3.68 -32.10 4.65
#